data_AF-A0A7S0X3N0-F1
#
_entry.id   AF-A0A7S0X3N0-F1
#
_cell.length_a   1.000
_cell.length_b   1.000
_cell.length_c   1.000
_cell.angle_alpha   90.00
_cell.angle_beta   90.00
_cell.angle_gamma   90.00
#
_symmetry.space_group_name_H-M   'P 1'
#
loop_
_entity.id
_entity.type
_entity.pdbx_description
1 polymer ?
#
loop_
_entity_poly.entity_id
_entity_poly.type
_entity_poly.pdbx_seq_one_letter_code
_entity_poly.pdbx_strand_id
1 'polypeptide(L)'
;QTLHPFLHAHPTRGNMAPDRRHIGLSSTNTTVLGGVVCLVLMAVYQAVKETHPDTLAQRHHGTSDFLSRHEHDTSYRRAGAGAGAGNRAVSTFRDAMDPFYRYTPRQQADLTRQLSTTQEELRESQQHSKSLTDALAAAHAREEQVANEAAGLRNKLAAAKPEEVEDVVEAEDEIAAEDEHGAHAPDFVEFPESLRPLPADESEDGGAMCGDTHPATEFWGEVVRDGSKNIQASAGKCCESCRQSGRVDKTRRACTVWVWHPTSHECWLKFDDDPNPKPHDHGAHVPWTSGVVPKRPPISYRTIDSVAARTGSGIDKRAAPPPPPTCLHTVLSSSGNAYMNWQTRVMYATYLKYAAAPGSVMKAFTRVLHRGKDDELMMEIPTMRFEPNQGKCDTWCDYPVADRSLAIAQWSKTTDSMRCSHVMMVETDYIYIKTAPLSVLLPPGQAVGFKYGYISPYESNMKGVLESYYADNPDVEKPPGPFKLPQTGNAPSCLNVGDLR
;
A
#
# COMPACT_ATOMS: atom_id res chain seq x y z
N GLN A 1 42.23 45.77 -43.00
CA GLN A 1 42.67 44.89 -44.10
C GLN A 1 41.46 44.00 -44.44
N THR A 2 40.53 44.52 -45.26
CA THR A 2 40.36 44.23 -46.73
C THR A 2 39.90 42.79 -46.97
N LEU A 3 38.80 42.44 -47.64
CA LEU A 3 38.01 43.09 -48.70
C LEU A 3 36.68 42.30 -48.92
N HIS A 4 35.56 43.00 -49.16
CA HIS A 4 34.44 42.59 -50.05
C HIS A 4 34.87 42.81 -51.54
N PRO A 5 34.10 42.62 -52.66
CA PRO A 5 32.63 42.50 -52.84
C PRO A 5 32.10 41.62 -54.04
N PHE A 6 30.76 41.51 -54.12
CA PHE A 6 29.81 41.56 -55.28
C PHE A 6 30.07 40.96 -56.68
N LEU A 7 29.01 40.41 -57.31
CA LEU A 7 28.33 40.86 -58.57
C LEU A 7 27.21 39.83 -58.96
N HIS A 8 25.91 40.22 -58.98
CA HIS A 8 25.05 40.60 -60.15
C HIS A 8 24.61 39.42 -61.07
N ALA A 9 23.43 39.30 -61.71
CA ALA A 9 22.27 40.16 -62.04
C ALA A 9 21.12 39.28 -62.66
N HIS A 10 19.84 39.47 -62.29
CA HIS A 10 18.68 39.95 -63.10
C HIS A 10 17.87 38.96 -64.02
N PRO A 11 16.60 39.30 -64.38
CA PRO A 11 15.45 38.38 -64.43
C PRO A 11 14.70 38.35 -65.79
N THR A 12 13.72 37.45 -65.97
CA THR A 12 12.67 37.62 -67.01
C THR A 12 11.33 36.96 -66.65
N ARG A 13 10.26 37.76 -66.85
CA ARG A 13 8.82 37.44 -66.85
C ARG A 13 8.42 36.44 -67.95
N GLY A 14 7.31 35.71 -67.75
CA GLY A 14 6.55 35.11 -68.85
C GLY A 14 5.37 34.20 -68.47
N ASN A 15 4.18 34.81 -68.35
CA ASN A 15 2.82 34.36 -68.72
C ASN A 15 2.29 32.90 -68.56
N MET A 16 1.11 32.86 -67.93
CA MET A 16 -0.15 32.14 -68.25
C MET A 16 -0.16 30.61 -68.52
N ALA A 17 -1.03 29.96 -67.73
CA ALA A 17 -1.44 28.56 -67.68
C ALA A 17 -2.19 28.06 -68.95
N PRO A 18 -2.81 26.85 -68.97
CA PRO A 18 -2.66 25.64 -68.14
C PRO A 18 -2.44 24.36 -69.01
N ASP A 19 -1.82 23.29 -68.50
CA ASP A 19 -2.21 21.96 -68.98
C ASP A 19 -1.94 20.81 -68.00
N ARG A 20 -2.90 19.89 -67.99
CA ARG A 20 -2.95 18.66 -67.20
C ARG A 20 -1.72 17.79 -67.45
N ARG A 21 -1.13 17.22 -66.38
CA ARG A 21 -0.55 15.86 -66.40
C ARG A 21 -0.15 15.37 -65.00
N HIS A 22 -0.63 14.17 -64.68
CA HIS A 22 -0.12 13.15 -63.76
C HIS A 22 0.45 13.58 -62.41
N ILE A 23 -0.31 13.24 -61.34
CA ILE A 23 0.23 13.03 -60.00
C ILE A 23 1.15 11.80 -60.07
N GLY A 24 2.41 12.02 -60.40
CA GLY A 24 3.47 11.07 -60.11
C GLY A 24 3.79 11.17 -58.62
N LEU A 25 3.33 10.20 -57.83
CA LEU A 25 3.93 9.98 -56.52
C LEU A 25 5.42 9.70 -56.75
N SER A 26 6.28 10.67 -56.40
CA SER A 26 7.73 10.46 -56.43
C SER A 26 8.05 9.26 -55.53
N SER A 27 8.81 8.29 -56.06
CA SER A 27 9.16 7.06 -55.33
C SER A 27 9.92 7.35 -54.02
N THR A 28 10.47 8.56 -53.89
CA THR A 28 11.15 9.06 -52.69
C THR A 28 10.22 9.24 -51.49
N ASN A 29 8.96 9.68 -51.68
CA ASN A 29 8.04 9.85 -50.54
C ASN A 29 7.44 8.53 -50.06
N THR A 30 7.20 7.58 -50.96
CA THR A 30 6.72 6.23 -50.62
C THR A 30 7.80 5.41 -49.89
N THR A 31 9.08 5.63 -50.21
CA THR A 31 10.20 4.94 -49.54
C THR A 31 10.42 5.49 -48.12
N VAL A 32 10.27 6.80 -47.91
CA VAL A 32 10.38 7.41 -46.58
C VAL A 32 9.19 7.03 -45.69
N LEU A 33 7.95 7.07 -46.22
CA LEU A 33 6.78 6.63 -45.46
C LEU A 33 6.84 5.13 -45.13
N GLY A 34 7.29 4.31 -46.08
CA GLY A 34 7.51 2.88 -45.87
C GLY A 34 8.59 2.60 -44.82
N GLY A 35 9.68 3.37 -44.82
CA GLY A 35 10.73 3.28 -43.81
C GLY A 35 10.25 3.62 -42.40
N VAL A 36 9.46 4.68 -42.24
CA VAL A 36 8.89 5.08 -40.94
C VAL A 36 7.87 4.03 -40.46
N VAL A 37 7.00 3.53 -41.34
CA VAL A 37 6.05 2.46 -40.98
C VAL A 37 6.79 1.17 -40.59
N CYS A 38 7.86 0.79 -41.30
CA CYS A 38 8.70 -0.35 -40.92
C CYS A 38 9.36 -0.16 -39.55
N LEU A 39 9.85 1.05 -39.23
CA LEU A 39 10.45 1.34 -37.92
C LEU A 39 9.43 1.29 -36.79
N VAL A 40 8.22 1.82 -37.00
CA VAL A 40 7.13 1.74 -36.03
C VAL A 40 6.69 0.28 -35.84
N LEU A 41 6.54 -0.49 -36.93
CA LEU A 41 6.21 -1.91 -36.83
C LEU A 41 7.33 -2.73 -36.18
N MET A 42 8.60 -2.39 -36.40
CA MET A 42 9.73 -3.00 -35.71
C MET A 42 9.74 -2.64 -34.22
N ALA A 43 9.43 -1.41 -33.85
CA ALA A 43 9.34 -0.97 -32.46
C ALA A 43 8.15 -1.63 -31.74
N VAL A 44 6.99 -1.75 -32.40
CA VAL A 44 5.83 -2.48 -31.86
C VAL A 44 6.12 -3.98 -31.80
N TYR A 45 6.77 -4.56 -32.81
CA TYR A 45 7.19 -5.96 -32.78
C TYR A 45 8.23 -6.23 -31.68
N GLN A 46 9.17 -5.31 -31.46
CA GLN A 46 10.12 -5.38 -30.35
C GLN A 46 9.40 -5.23 -29.01
N ALA A 47 8.49 -4.27 -28.85
CA ALA A 47 7.70 -4.11 -27.63
C ALA A 47 6.85 -5.35 -27.34
N VAL A 48 6.15 -5.89 -28.35
CA VAL A 48 5.35 -7.12 -28.23
C VAL A 48 6.23 -8.33 -27.93
N LYS A 49 7.41 -8.45 -28.56
CA LYS A 49 8.39 -9.49 -28.26
C LYS A 49 8.96 -9.33 -26.84
N GLU A 50 9.16 -8.11 -26.36
CA GLU A 50 9.67 -7.84 -25.02
C GLU A 50 8.63 -8.03 -23.92
N THR A 51 7.35 -7.85 -24.23
CA THR A 51 6.23 -8.13 -23.32
C THR A 51 5.61 -9.51 -23.52
N HIS A 52 6.06 -10.30 -24.50
CA HIS A 52 5.50 -11.63 -24.75
C HIS A 52 5.84 -12.55 -23.57
N PRO A 53 4.86 -13.26 -23.00
CA PRO A 53 5.06 -14.08 -21.80
C PRO A 53 6.18 -15.12 -21.96
N ASP A 54 6.35 -15.69 -23.15
CA ASP A 54 7.44 -16.64 -23.45
C ASP A 54 8.84 -16.00 -23.48
N THR A 55 8.94 -14.69 -23.71
CA THR A 55 10.23 -13.96 -23.78
C THR A 55 10.62 -13.42 -22.40
N LEU A 56 9.64 -13.05 -21.57
CA LEU A 56 9.83 -12.82 -20.14
C LEU A 56 10.30 -14.09 -19.42
N ALA A 57 9.77 -15.26 -19.79
CA ALA A 57 10.20 -16.55 -19.26
C ALA A 57 11.65 -16.94 -19.63
N GLN A 58 12.21 -16.42 -20.72
CA GLN A 58 13.59 -16.72 -21.15
C GLN A 58 14.66 -15.79 -20.55
N ARG A 59 14.30 -14.62 -20.01
CA ARG A 59 15.29 -13.72 -19.36
C ARG A 59 15.76 -14.24 -17.99
N HIS A 60 15.01 -15.16 -17.39
CA HIS A 60 15.36 -15.82 -16.13
C HIS A 60 16.20 -17.07 -16.39
N HIS A 61 17.46 -16.89 -16.79
CA HIS A 61 18.45 -17.97 -16.74
C HIS A 61 19.06 -18.06 -15.34
N GLY A 62 18.27 -18.55 -14.39
CA GLY A 62 18.75 -19.09 -13.13
C GLY A 62 18.36 -20.56 -13.06
N THR A 63 19.33 -21.46 -13.00
CA THR A 63 19.18 -22.92 -12.93
C THR A 63 18.58 -23.40 -11.58
N SER A 64 17.77 -22.58 -10.92
CA SER A 64 17.14 -22.86 -9.64
C SER A 64 15.77 -22.18 -9.47
N ASP A 65 15.12 -21.77 -10.56
CA ASP A 65 13.86 -21.02 -10.49
C ASP A 65 12.66 -21.90 -10.88
N PHE A 66 11.81 -22.19 -9.88
CA PHE A 66 10.61 -23.05 -9.95
C PHE A 66 9.57 -22.62 -11.01
N LEU A 67 9.75 -21.44 -11.61
CA LEU A 67 8.79 -20.79 -12.51
C LEU A 67 9.12 -20.92 -14.00
N SER A 68 10.13 -21.68 -14.40
CA SER A 68 10.30 -21.95 -15.84
C SER A 68 9.22 -22.92 -16.34
N ARG A 69 8.46 -22.51 -17.36
CA ARG A 69 7.50 -23.38 -18.06
C ARG A 69 8.14 -24.67 -18.57
N HIS A 70 9.45 -24.63 -18.84
CA HIS A 70 10.25 -25.79 -19.21
C HIS A 70 10.35 -26.83 -18.07
N GLU A 71 10.56 -26.41 -16.83
CA GLU A 71 10.55 -27.30 -15.66
C GLU A 71 9.14 -27.80 -15.34
N HIS A 72 8.11 -26.95 -15.49
CA HIS A 72 6.71 -27.38 -15.31
C HIS A 72 6.33 -28.51 -16.28
N ASP A 73 6.68 -28.37 -17.57
CA ASP A 73 6.36 -29.36 -18.61
C ASP A 73 7.28 -30.61 -18.57
N THR A 74 8.56 -30.47 -18.20
CA THR A 74 9.47 -31.64 -18.09
C THR A 74 9.25 -32.46 -16.82
N SER A 75 8.80 -31.85 -15.73
CA SER A 75 8.43 -32.54 -14.49
C SER A 75 7.21 -33.44 -14.71
N TYR A 76 6.21 -32.98 -15.45
CA TYR A 76 5.03 -33.78 -15.79
C TYR A 76 5.36 -34.95 -16.74
N ARG A 77 6.27 -34.75 -17.71
CA ARG A 77 6.71 -35.83 -18.61
C ARG A 77 7.61 -36.86 -17.93
N ARG A 78 8.45 -36.47 -16.97
CA ARG A 78 9.24 -37.43 -16.16
C ARG A 78 8.35 -38.24 -15.22
N ALA A 79 7.30 -37.64 -14.66
CA ALA A 79 6.32 -38.36 -13.82
C ALA A 79 5.44 -39.33 -14.64
N GLY A 80 5.25 -39.09 -15.94
CA GLY A 80 4.43 -39.93 -16.81
C GLY A 80 5.16 -41.07 -17.54
N ALA A 81 6.50 -41.06 -17.62
CA ALA A 81 7.26 -41.99 -18.48
C ALA A 81 8.04 -43.09 -17.72
N GLY A 82 7.83 -43.23 -16.41
CA GLY A 82 8.46 -44.27 -15.56
C GLY A 82 7.52 -45.40 -15.11
N ALA A 83 6.26 -45.41 -15.55
CA ALA A 83 5.27 -46.43 -15.18
C ALA A 83 5.45 -47.70 -16.02
N GLY A 84 6.57 -48.39 -15.84
CA GLY A 84 6.92 -49.56 -16.65
C GLY A 84 7.81 -50.59 -15.97
N ALA A 85 8.00 -50.56 -14.65
CA ALA A 85 8.57 -51.68 -13.88
C ALA A 85 8.50 -51.35 -12.39
N GLY A 86 7.86 -52.20 -11.58
CA GLY A 86 7.99 -52.14 -10.12
C GLY A 86 6.70 -52.22 -9.31
N ASN A 87 5.84 -53.19 -9.60
CA ASN A 87 4.59 -53.46 -8.86
C ASN A 87 4.84 -54.04 -7.44
N ARG A 88 5.87 -53.59 -6.72
CA ARG A 88 6.21 -54.06 -5.36
C ARG A 88 6.58 -52.97 -4.34
N ALA A 89 6.61 -51.69 -4.72
CA ALA A 89 7.03 -50.61 -3.82
C ALA A 89 5.92 -49.61 -3.45
N VAL A 90 4.64 -49.94 -3.69
CA VAL A 90 3.50 -49.07 -3.34
C VAL A 90 2.79 -49.53 -2.06
N SER A 91 3.11 -50.71 -1.51
CA SER A 91 2.51 -51.17 -0.24
C SER A 91 3.18 -50.56 0.99
N THR A 92 4.45 -50.14 0.93
CA THR A 92 5.19 -49.71 2.13
C THR A 92 5.10 -48.21 2.44
N PHE A 93 4.60 -47.38 1.52
CA PHE A 93 4.45 -45.94 1.77
C PHE A 93 3.08 -45.55 2.32
N ARG A 94 2.05 -46.39 2.10
CA ARG A 94 0.70 -46.16 2.65
C ARG A 94 0.60 -46.59 4.13
N ASP A 95 1.35 -47.61 4.53
CA ASP A 95 1.34 -48.11 5.90
C ASP A 95 2.19 -47.28 6.87
N ALA A 96 3.04 -46.37 6.37
CA ALA A 96 3.92 -45.52 7.18
C ALA A 96 3.32 -44.15 7.59
N MET A 97 2.18 -43.75 7.03
CA MET A 97 1.49 -42.47 7.35
C MET A 97 0.21 -42.63 8.20
N ASP A 98 -0.23 -43.85 8.50
CA ASP A 98 -1.53 -44.09 9.15
C ASP A 98 -1.60 -44.03 10.71
N PRO A 99 -0.52 -43.87 11.50
CA PRO A 99 -0.68 -43.68 12.96
C PRO A 99 -0.83 -42.22 13.41
N PHE A 100 -0.48 -41.21 12.59
CA PHE A 100 -0.46 -39.80 13.01
C PHE A 100 -1.72 -38.99 12.66
N TYR A 101 -2.68 -39.56 11.92
CA TYR A 101 -3.89 -38.87 11.46
C TYR A 101 -5.21 -39.61 11.79
N ARG A 102 -5.25 -40.47 12.81
CA ARG A 102 -6.52 -40.98 13.33
C ARG A 102 -7.08 -40.03 14.38
N TYR A 103 -8.06 -39.21 13.98
CA TYR A 103 -8.93 -38.54 14.92
C TYR A 103 -9.57 -39.59 15.84
N THR A 104 -9.53 -39.35 17.15
CA THR A 104 -10.27 -40.20 18.09
C THR A 104 -11.77 -40.10 17.81
N PRO A 105 -12.58 -41.13 18.13
CA PRO A 105 -14.04 -41.08 17.94
C PRO A 105 -14.70 -39.85 18.60
N ARG A 106 -14.10 -39.33 19.69
CA ARG A 106 -14.54 -38.08 20.34
C ARG A 106 -14.25 -36.84 19.50
N GLN A 107 -13.05 -36.73 18.92
CA GLN A 107 -12.70 -35.60 18.05
C GLN A 107 -13.53 -35.60 16.77
N GLN A 108 -13.85 -36.76 16.21
CA GLN A 108 -14.70 -36.87 15.02
C GLN A 108 -16.16 -36.48 15.31
N ALA A 109 -16.67 -36.86 16.49
CA ALA A 109 -17.99 -36.42 16.95
C ALA A 109 -18.04 -34.90 17.21
N ASP A 110 -16.97 -34.31 17.76
CA ASP A 110 -16.89 -32.88 18.03
C ASP A 110 -16.80 -32.06 16.73
N LEU A 111 -16.00 -32.51 15.75
CA LEU A 111 -15.92 -31.89 14.42
C LEU A 111 -17.28 -31.93 13.70
N THR A 112 -18.00 -33.05 13.81
CA THR A 112 -19.33 -33.20 13.21
C THR A 112 -20.34 -32.23 13.83
N ARG A 113 -20.26 -32.05 15.16
CA ARG A 113 -21.12 -31.09 15.88
C ARG A 113 -20.79 -29.64 15.50
N GLN A 114 -19.50 -29.30 15.44
CA GLN A 114 -19.06 -27.96 15.01
C GLN A 114 -19.49 -27.67 13.56
N LEU A 115 -19.40 -28.66 12.67
CA LEU A 115 -19.84 -28.52 11.29
C LEU A 115 -21.35 -28.32 11.20
N SER A 116 -22.16 -29.05 11.98
CA SER A 116 -23.61 -28.85 12.00
C SER A 116 -24.00 -27.47 12.52
N THR A 117 -23.36 -27.00 13.59
CA THR A 117 -23.63 -25.66 14.15
C THR A 117 -23.25 -24.56 13.15
N THR A 118 -22.10 -24.69 12.49
CA THR A 118 -21.65 -23.73 11.47
C THR A 118 -22.58 -23.71 10.25
N GLN A 119 -23.14 -24.86 9.88
CA GLN A 119 -24.13 -24.94 8.78
C GLN A 119 -25.48 -24.29 9.14
N GLU A 120 -25.85 -24.30 10.42
CA GLU A 120 -27.07 -23.67 10.92
C GLU A 120 -26.89 -22.14 10.99
N GLU A 121 -25.78 -21.66 11.54
CA GLU A 121 -25.40 -20.24 11.56
C GLU A 121 -25.29 -19.65 10.14
N LEU A 122 -24.76 -20.42 9.18
CA LEU A 122 -24.70 -19.99 7.78
C LEU A 122 -26.09 -19.85 7.16
N ARG A 123 -27.04 -20.74 7.52
CA ARG A 123 -28.43 -20.64 7.04
C ARG A 123 -29.13 -19.42 7.61
N GLU A 124 -28.95 -19.13 8.90
CA GLU A 124 -29.50 -17.94 9.55
C GLU A 124 -28.94 -16.65 8.93
N SER A 125 -27.62 -16.62 8.68
CA SER A 125 -26.96 -15.50 8.00
C SER A 125 -27.48 -15.28 6.57
N GLN A 126 -27.70 -16.36 5.82
CA GLN A 126 -28.28 -16.30 4.48
C GLN A 126 -29.73 -15.78 4.50
N GLN A 127 -30.54 -16.19 5.49
CA GLN A 127 -31.90 -15.67 5.67
C GLN A 127 -31.90 -14.18 6.03
N HIS A 128 -31.00 -13.76 6.92
CA HIS A 128 -30.86 -12.36 7.29
C HIS A 128 -30.39 -11.49 6.11
N SER A 129 -29.43 -11.97 5.31
CA SER A 129 -29.00 -11.30 4.07
C SER A 129 -30.15 -11.14 3.08
N LYS A 130 -31.02 -12.15 2.93
CA LYS A 130 -32.18 -12.06 2.05
C LYS A 130 -33.17 -11.00 2.53
N SER A 131 -33.48 -10.97 3.83
CA SER A 131 -34.32 -9.94 4.46
C SER A 131 -33.78 -8.52 4.22
N LEU A 132 -32.46 -8.32 4.34
CA LEU A 132 -31.83 -7.02 4.07
C LEU A 132 -31.96 -6.61 2.59
N THR A 133 -31.87 -7.58 1.68
CA THR A 133 -31.99 -7.33 0.23
C THR A 133 -33.41 -6.93 -0.13
N ASP A 134 -34.41 -7.58 0.49
CA ASP A 134 -35.82 -7.24 0.32
C ASP A 134 -36.14 -5.85 0.90
N ALA A 135 -35.54 -5.50 2.05
CA ALA A 135 -35.67 -4.17 2.66
C ALA A 135 -35.04 -3.06 1.79
N LEU A 136 -33.89 -3.34 1.16
CA LEU A 136 -33.23 -2.41 0.24
C LEU A 136 -34.05 -2.20 -1.04
N ALA A 137 -34.62 -3.26 -1.60
CA ALA A 137 -35.53 -3.16 -2.74
C ALA A 137 -36.77 -2.33 -2.40
N ALA A 138 -37.32 -2.48 -1.19
CA ALA A 138 -38.44 -1.66 -0.71
C ALA A 138 -38.05 -0.18 -0.50
N ALA A 139 -36.83 0.10 -0.07
CA ALA A 139 -36.32 1.46 0.06
C ALA A 139 -36.16 2.15 -1.29
N HIS A 140 -35.59 1.45 -2.29
CA HIS A 140 -35.48 1.97 -3.66
C HIS A 140 -36.85 2.24 -4.30
N ALA A 141 -37.83 1.36 -4.10
CA ALA A 141 -39.19 1.59 -4.59
C ALA A 141 -39.84 2.83 -3.96
N ARG A 142 -39.54 3.13 -2.67
CA ARG A 142 -40.01 4.35 -2.01
C ARG A 142 -39.33 5.60 -2.56
N GLU A 143 -38.03 5.53 -2.85
CA GLU A 143 -37.27 6.64 -3.44
C GLU A 143 -37.77 6.99 -4.84
N GLU A 144 -38.06 5.96 -5.66
CA GLU A 144 -38.66 6.15 -6.99
C GLU A 144 -40.08 6.73 -6.91
N GLN A 145 -40.87 6.31 -5.91
CA GLN A 145 -42.18 6.90 -5.65
C GLN A 145 -42.09 8.39 -5.27
N VAL A 146 -41.17 8.75 -4.37
CA VAL A 146 -40.95 10.15 -3.96
C VAL A 146 -40.46 11.00 -5.14
N ALA A 147 -39.58 10.46 -5.99
CA ALA A 147 -39.11 11.14 -7.20
C ALA A 147 -40.24 11.39 -8.20
N ASN A 148 -41.14 10.41 -8.38
CA ASN A 148 -42.31 10.53 -9.25
C ASN A 148 -43.35 11.53 -8.69
N GLU A 149 -43.56 11.54 -7.38
CA GLU A 149 -44.43 12.53 -6.71
C GLU A 149 -43.86 13.95 -6.83
N ALA A 150 -42.54 14.12 -6.67
CA ALA A 150 -41.84 15.39 -6.86
C ALA A 150 -41.91 15.88 -8.32
N ALA A 151 -41.76 14.98 -9.30
CA ALA A 151 -41.94 15.31 -10.71
C ALA A 151 -43.39 15.70 -11.04
N GLY A 152 -44.37 15.03 -10.42
CA GLY A 152 -45.78 15.36 -10.52
C GLY A 152 -46.11 16.75 -9.94
N LEU A 153 -45.51 17.10 -8.80
CA LEU A 153 -45.63 18.41 -8.17
C LEU A 153 -44.98 19.51 -9.03
N ARG A 154 -43.80 19.26 -9.60
CA ARG A 154 -43.13 20.18 -10.54
C ARG A 154 -43.96 20.44 -11.80
N ASN A 155 -44.59 19.41 -12.36
CA ASN A 155 -45.46 19.56 -13.53
C ASN A 155 -46.77 20.29 -13.21
N LYS A 156 -47.32 20.11 -12.00
CA LYS A 156 -48.48 20.87 -11.52
C LYS A 156 -48.14 22.34 -11.28
N LEU A 157 -46.95 22.62 -10.76
CA LEU A 157 -46.43 23.98 -10.57
C LEU A 157 -46.19 24.68 -11.91
N ALA A 158 -45.67 23.96 -12.91
CA ALA A 158 -45.47 24.48 -14.27
C ALA A 158 -46.77 24.71 -15.07
N ALA A 159 -47.87 24.08 -14.66
CA ALA A 159 -49.17 24.18 -15.32
C ALA A 159 -50.13 25.20 -14.65
N ALA A 160 -49.74 25.78 -13.51
CA ALA A 160 -50.53 26.81 -12.84
C ALA A 160 -50.45 28.14 -13.61
N LYS A 161 -51.62 28.78 -13.84
CA LYS A 161 -51.69 30.09 -14.50
C LYS A 161 -51.42 31.22 -13.50
N PRO A 162 -50.83 32.34 -13.96
CA PRO A 162 -50.42 33.45 -13.09
C PRO A 162 -51.62 34.34 -12.77
N GLU A 163 -52.53 33.88 -11.91
CA GLU A 163 -53.57 34.75 -11.35
C GLU A 163 -54.15 34.19 -10.04
N GLU A 164 -53.30 33.64 -9.17
CA GLU A 164 -53.63 33.33 -7.77
C GLU A 164 -52.34 33.08 -6.97
N VAL A 165 -51.49 34.12 -6.85
CA VAL A 165 -50.36 34.13 -5.90
C VAL A 165 -50.23 35.54 -5.29
N GLU A 166 -51.23 35.93 -4.49
CA GLU A 166 -51.05 36.90 -3.40
C GLU A 166 -51.32 36.15 -2.10
N ASP A 167 -50.32 35.39 -1.63
CA ASP A 167 -50.05 35.09 -0.21
C ASP A 167 -48.99 33.99 -0.09
N VAL A 168 -47.79 34.20 -0.65
CA VAL A 168 -46.52 33.66 -0.09
C VAL A 168 -45.37 34.56 -0.58
N VAL A 169 -45.33 35.82 -0.12
CA VAL A 169 -44.16 36.69 -0.31
C VAL A 169 -43.62 37.07 1.07
N GLU A 170 -43.21 36.07 1.85
CA GLU A 170 -42.22 36.18 2.94
C GLU A 170 -41.63 34.77 3.18
N ALA A 171 -40.95 34.21 2.18
CA ALA A 171 -40.08 33.02 2.36
C ALA A 171 -39.06 32.81 1.22
N GLU A 172 -38.83 33.78 0.33
CA GLU A 172 -37.92 33.60 -0.82
C GLU A 172 -36.56 34.30 -0.66
N ASP A 173 -36.32 35.05 0.42
CA ASP A 173 -35.00 35.64 0.72
C ASP A 173 -34.11 34.79 1.67
N GLU A 174 -34.54 33.57 2.04
CA GLU A 174 -33.69 32.59 2.76
C GLU A 174 -33.39 31.29 1.97
N ILE A 175 -33.84 31.16 0.71
CA ILE A 175 -33.63 29.92 -0.09
C ILE A 175 -33.03 30.25 -1.47
N ALA A 176 -32.26 31.34 -1.56
CA ALA A 176 -31.44 31.68 -2.72
C ALA A 176 -29.94 31.77 -2.38
N ALA A 177 -29.51 31.05 -1.33
CA ALA A 177 -28.11 30.90 -0.93
C ALA A 177 -27.63 29.43 -0.85
N GLU A 178 -28.46 28.45 -1.25
CA GLU A 178 -28.09 27.01 -1.14
C GLU A 178 -28.22 26.20 -2.44
N ASP A 179 -28.33 26.84 -3.60
CA ASP A 179 -28.39 26.13 -4.90
C ASP A 179 -27.09 26.25 -5.74
N GLU A 180 -25.94 26.40 -5.07
CA GLU A 180 -24.61 26.11 -5.63
C GLU A 180 -24.00 24.79 -5.11
N HIS A 181 -24.71 23.99 -4.30
CA HIS A 181 -24.16 22.76 -3.71
C HIS A 181 -24.87 21.47 -4.14
N GLY A 182 -25.41 21.47 -5.37
CA GLY A 182 -25.78 20.25 -6.07
C GLY A 182 -24.58 19.61 -6.78
N ALA A 183 -24.13 18.47 -6.25
CA ALA A 183 -23.32 17.43 -6.91
C ALA A 183 -21.80 17.65 -7.04
N HIS A 184 -21.04 17.09 -6.10
CA HIS A 184 -20.04 16.05 -6.36
C HIS A 184 -19.74 15.35 -5.02
N ALA A 185 -20.28 14.14 -4.81
CA ALA A 185 -19.67 13.23 -3.82
C ALA A 185 -18.20 13.06 -4.22
N PRO A 186 -17.23 13.09 -3.29
CA PRO A 186 -15.83 13.10 -3.68
C PRO A 186 -15.54 11.84 -4.48
N ASP A 187 -15.25 12.04 -5.76
CA ASP A 187 -14.78 11.00 -6.67
C ASP A 187 -13.59 10.30 -6.04
N PHE A 188 -13.43 9.01 -6.34
CA PHE A 188 -12.23 8.26 -5.97
C PHE A 188 -10.99 8.96 -6.56
N VAL A 189 -10.28 9.73 -5.74
CA VAL A 189 -8.99 10.29 -6.13
C VAL A 189 -7.96 9.17 -6.02
N GLU A 190 -7.53 8.65 -7.16
CA GLU A 190 -6.66 7.48 -7.23
C GLU A 190 -5.30 7.74 -6.57
N PHE A 191 -4.60 8.79 -6.99
CA PHE A 191 -3.30 9.20 -6.46
C PHE A 191 -3.37 10.58 -5.78
N PRO A 192 -3.92 10.69 -4.56
CA PRO A 192 -4.01 11.96 -3.85
C PRO A 192 -2.63 12.45 -3.38
N GLU A 193 -2.57 13.74 -3.05
CA GLU A 193 -1.37 14.39 -2.51
C GLU A 193 -0.84 13.73 -1.24
N SER A 194 -1.71 13.11 -0.44
CA SER A 194 -1.35 12.40 0.79
C SER A 194 -0.37 11.25 0.58
N LEU A 195 -0.31 10.68 -0.63
CA LEU A 195 0.63 9.61 -0.99
C LEU A 195 2.03 10.14 -1.32
N ARG A 196 2.20 11.45 -1.54
CA ARG A 196 3.48 12.00 -1.95
C ARG A 196 4.40 12.15 -0.74
N PRO A 197 5.64 11.61 -0.81
CA PRO A 197 6.68 11.92 0.16
C PRO A 197 6.89 13.43 0.31
N LEU A 198 7.14 13.88 1.55
CA LEU A 198 7.56 15.25 1.79
C LEU A 198 8.95 15.48 1.19
N PRO A 199 9.21 16.68 0.62
CA PRO A 199 10.55 17.15 0.36
C PRO A 199 11.46 17.05 1.60
N ALA A 200 12.76 16.80 1.38
CA ALA A 200 13.72 16.57 2.47
C ALA A 200 13.89 17.77 3.43
N ASP A 201 13.50 18.97 3.00
CA ASP A 201 13.49 20.23 3.74
C ASP A 201 12.18 20.49 4.50
N GLU A 202 11.10 19.78 4.19
CA GLU A 202 9.78 19.90 4.84
C GLU A 202 9.45 18.77 5.80
N SER A 203 10.28 17.71 5.88
CA SER A 203 10.07 16.67 6.88
C SER A 203 10.24 17.24 8.29
N GLU A 204 9.37 16.87 9.24
CA GLU A 204 9.44 17.34 10.64
C GLU A 204 10.77 16.99 11.31
N ASP A 205 11.45 15.97 10.78
CA ASP A 205 12.80 15.57 11.17
C ASP A 205 13.89 16.50 10.62
N GLY A 206 13.56 17.54 9.82
CA GLY A 206 14.52 18.45 9.21
C GLY A 206 15.57 17.73 8.36
N GLY A 207 15.17 16.67 7.67
CA GLY A 207 16.11 15.77 7.01
C GLY A 207 17.14 15.18 8.00
N ALA A 208 16.74 14.82 9.23
CA ALA A 208 17.61 14.10 10.16
C ALA A 208 17.97 12.74 9.58
N MET A 209 19.03 12.74 8.78
CA MET A 209 19.68 11.56 8.20
C MET A 209 20.50 10.79 9.26
N CYS A 210 20.15 11.00 10.51
CA CYS A 210 20.79 10.64 11.75
C CYS A 210 19.62 10.34 12.66
N GLY A 211 19.29 9.06 12.88
CA GLY A 211 18.14 8.67 13.69
C GLY A 211 18.27 9.16 15.14
N ASP A 212 17.44 8.61 16.03
CA ASP A 212 17.44 9.02 17.44
C ASP A 212 18.84 8.96 18.07
N THR A 213 19.18 10.03 18.79
CA THR A 213 20.43 10.11 19.55
C THR A 213 20.20 9.63 20.98
N HIS A 214 21.03 8.69 21.42
CA HIS A 214 20.98 8.11 22.75
C HIS A 214 22.13 8.65 23.61
N PRO A 215 21.88 9.62 24.51
CA PRO A 215 22.89 10.07 25.45
C PRO A 215 23.23 8.96 26.44
N ALA A 216 24.41 9.05 27.04
CA ALA A 216 24.89 8.11 28.07
C ALA A 216 24.80 6.63 27.65
N THR A 217 25.09 6.36 26.37
CA THR A 217 24.92 5.05 25.74
C THR A 217 26.10 4.81 24.80
N GLU A 218 26.68 3.61 24.86
CA GLU A 218 27.67 3.13 23.91
C GLU A 218 27.05 2.02 23.06
N PHE A 219 26.93 2.23 21.75
CA PHE A 219 26.56 1.15 20.84
C PHE A 219 27.74 0.27 20.43
N TRP A 220 27.44 -1.03 20.29
CA TRP A 220 28.31 -1.98 19.63
C TRP A 220 28.45 -1.68 18.13
N GLY A 221 29.45 -2.31 17.51
CA GLY A 221 29.66 -2.26 16.06
C GLY A 221 31.14 -2.38 15.69
N GLU A 222 31.40 -2.90 14.50
CA GLU A 222 32.74 -3.00 13.96
C GLU A 222 33.26 -1.61 13.58
N VAL A 223 34.49 -1.27 14.00
CA VAL A 223 35.06 0.05 13.75
C VAL A 223 35.31 0.26 12.25
N VAL A 224 34.59 1.21 11.66
CA VAL A 224 34.77 1.72 10.30
C VAL A 224 35.82 2.83 10.28
N ARG A 225 35.79 3.71 11.28
CA ARG A 225 36.80 4.76 11.48
C ARG A 225 37.04 4.98 12.96
N ASP A 226 38.33 4.96 13.30
CA ASP A 226 38.85 5.20 14.64
C ASP A 226 38.50 6.62 15.11
N GLY A 227 37.90 6.72 16.31
CA GLY A 227 37.44 7.97 16.89
C GLY A 227 38.57 8.91 17.30
N SER A 228 39.73 8.38 17.67
CA SER A 228 40.93 9.19 17.96
C SER A 228 41.44 9.93 16.71
N LYS A 229 41.11 9.41 15.51
CA LYS A 229 41.47 9.99 14.20
C LYS A 229 40.29 10.70 13.52
N ASN A 230 39.16 10.81 14.23
CA ASN A 230 37.96 11.44 13.75
C ASN A 230 37.38 12.31 14.86
N ILE A 231 37.94 13.50 15.02
CA ILE A 231 37.50 14.45 16.06
C ILE A 231 36.38 15.30 15.48
N GLN A 232 35.22 15.32 16.14
CA GLN A 232 34.03 16.04 15.69
C GLN A 232 33.51 16.95 16.80
N ALA A 233 33.15 18.18 16.46
CA ALA A 233 32.79 19.21 17.43
C ALA A 233 31.49 18.93 18.20
N SER A 234 30.64 18.02 17.70
CA SER A 234 29.38 17.64 18.35
C SER A 234 28.93 16.25 17.89
N ALA A 235 28.00 15.66 18.65
CA ALA A 235 27.29 14.44 18.25
C ALA A 235 26.65 14.56 16.85
N GLY A 236 26.01 15.69 16.54
CA GLY A 236 25.46 15.93 15.20
C GLY A 236 26.52 15.95 14.09
N LYS A 237 27.71 16.53 14.34
CA LYS A 237 28.83 16.46 13.40
C LYS A 237 29.43 15.05 13.29
N CYS A 238 29.40 14.28 14.37
CA CYS A 238 29.78 12.89 14.35
C CYS A 238 28.87 12.05 13.45
N CYS A 239 27.56 12.24 13.57
CA CYS A 239 26.62 11.59 12.67
C CYS A 239 26.83 11.99 11.20
N GLU A 240 27.01 13.28 10.91
CA GLU A 240 27.29 13.74 9.55
C GLU A 240 28.57 13.09 8.98
N SER A 241 29.60 12.94 9.81
CA SER A 241 30.82 12.20 9.45
C SER A 241 30.56 10.71 9.20
N CYS A 242 29.66 10.07 9.95
CA CYS A 242 29.23 8.69 9.72
C CYS A 242 28.53 8.56 8.36
N ARG A 243 27.57 9.45 8.08
CA ARG A 243 26.80 9.48 6.82
C ARG A 243 27.65 9.68 5.58
N GLN A 244 28.71 10.47 5.68
CA GLN A 244 29.66 10.69 4.60
C GLN A 244 30.61 9.50 4.38
N SER A 245 30.79 8.65 5.40
CA SER A 245 31.63 7.47 5.27
C SER A 245 30.94 6.43 4.36
N GLY A 246 31.68 5.90 3.38
CA GLY A 246 31.15 4.98 2.37
C GLY A 246 30.60 5.63 1.08
N ARG A 247 30.37 6.96 1.04
CA ARG A 247 30.07 7.67 -0.22
C ARG A 247 31.29 7.89 -1.11
N VAL A 248 32.49 7.79 -0.53
CA VAL A 248 33.77 8.10 -1.19
C VAL A 248 34.46 6.86 -1.76
N ASP A 249 34.18 5.66 -1.23
CA ASP A 249 34.80 4.41 -1.66
C ASP A 249 33.85 3.22 -1.45
N LYS A 250 33.37 2.63 -2.57
CA LYS A 250 32.44 1.49 -2.57
C LYS A 250 33.07 0.17 -2.08
N THR A 251 34.38 0.13 -1.86
CA THR A 251 35.10 -1.05 -1.35
C THR A 251 35.20 -1.08 0.17
N ARG A 252 34.88 0.02 0.86
CA ARG A 252 34.87 0.12 2.33
C ARG A 252 33.46 0.02 2.87
N ARG A 253 33.30 -0.67 4.01
CA ARG A 253 32.01 -0.74 4.73
C ARG A 253 31.59 0.66 5.17
N ALA A 254 30.35 1.03 4.87
CA ALA A 254 29.76 2.31 5.27
C ALA A 254 29.42 2.28 6.77
N CYS A 255 29.57 3.41 7.45
CA CYS A 255 29.12 3.54 8.84
C CYS A 255 27.59 3.50 8.92
N THR A 256 27.07 2.76 9.89
CA THR A 256 25.64 2.68 10.23
C THR A 256 25.38 3.05 11.69
N VAL A 257 26.42 3.08 12.52
CA VAL A 257 26.36 3.37 13.96
C VAL A 257 27.50 4.33 14.30
N TRP A 258 27.25 5.33 15.13
CA TRP A 258 28.30 6.25 15.57
C TRP A 258 28.23 6.47 17.08
N VAL A 259 29.38 6.77 17.66
CA VAL A 259 29.55 7.02 19.09
C VAL A 259 30.45 8.24 19.28
N TRP A 260 30.00 9.24 20.03
CA TRP A 260 30.69 10.51 20.22
C TRP A 260 30.92 10.84 21.70
N HIS A 261 32.12 11.36 22.03
CA HIS A 261 32.45 11.79 23.37
C HIS A 261 32.36 13.32 23.54
N PRO A 262 31.67 13.83 24.57
CA PRO A 262 31.49 15.27 24.77
C PRO A 262 32.76 16.03 25.17
N THR A 263 33.66 15.40 25.92
CA THR A 263 34.93 16.04 26.34
C THR A 263 36.10 15.84 25.37
N SER A 264 36.38 14.61 24.93
CA SER A 264 37.50 14.34 24.02
C SER A 264 37.17 14.62 22.56
N HIS A 265 35.88 14.81 22.23
CA HIS A 265 35.38 15.03 20.87
C HIS A 265 35.65 13.86 19.90
N GLU A 266 36.08 12.71 20.41
CA GLU A 266 36.26 11.50 19.60
C GLU A 266 34.93 11.05 19.01
N CYS A 267 34.93 10.77 17.70
CA CYS A 267 33.78 10.28 16.97
C CYS A 267 34.11 8.93 16.31
N TRP A 268 33.73 7.86 16.98
CA TRP A 268 33.89 6.50 16.48
C TRP A 268 32.80 6.20 15.45
N LEU A 269 33.23 5.89 14.23
CA LEU A 269 32.33 5.42 13.18
C LEU A 269 32.36 3.90 13.19
N LYS A 270 31.19 3.29 13.33
CA LYS A 270 31.03 1.85 13.46
C LYS A 270 30.02 1.32 12.42
N PHE A 271 30.09 0.02 12.17
CA PHE A 271 29.14 -0.71 11.37
C PHE A 271 28.49 -1.79 12.21
N ASP A 272 27.17 -1.76 12.23
CA ASP A 272 26.31 -2.83 12.72
C ASP A 272 25.25 -3.11 11.64
N ASP A 273 24.93 -4.38 11.42
CA ASP A 273 23.90 -4.79 10.48
C ASP A 273 22.49 -4.70 11.09
N ASP A 274 22.40 -4.72 12.43
CA ASP A 274 21.19 -4.49 13.22
C ASP A 274 20.77 -3.01 13.14
N PRO A 275 19.56 -2.71 12.63
CA PRO A 275 19.02 -1.35 12.63
C PRO A 275 18.72 -0.82 14.04
N ASN A 276 18.61 -1.70 15.05
CA ASN A 276 18.43 -1.36 16.46
C ASN A 276 19.59 -1.94 17.29
N PRO A 277 20.82 -1.41 17.14
CA PRO A 277 22.00 -1.98 17.76
C PRO A 277 21.87 -2.00 19.29
N LYS A 278 22.19 -3.15 19.89
CA LYS A 278 22.18 -3.28 21.35
C LYS A 278 23.29 -2.40 21.98
N PRO A 279 22.99 -1.66 23.06
CA PRO A 279 24.03 -1.00 23.84
C PRO A 279 25.06 -2.02 24.35
N HIS A 280 26.34 -1.70 24.17
CA HIS A 280 27.43 -2.34 24.92
C HIS A 280 27.33 -1.98 26.40
N ASP A 281 27.10 -0.69 26.66
CA ASP A 281 26.96 -0.13 28.00
C ASP A 281 26.02 1.08 27.95
N HIS A 282 25.35 1.38 29.07
CA HIS A 282 24.45 2.53 29.20
C HIS A 282 24.33 2.98 30.66
N GLY A 283 24.02 4.26 30.87
CA GLY A 283 23.84 4.85 32.19
C GLY A 283 24.81 6.00 32.46
N ALA A 284 24.67 6.66 33.60
CA ALA A 284 25.38 7.91 33.91
C ALA A 284 26.91 7.81 33.88
N HIS A 285 27.48 6.60 34.01
CA HIS A 285 28.92 6.35 33.92
C HIS A 285 29.45 6.29 32.48
N VAL A 286 28.56 6.12 31.50
CA VAL A 286 28.90 6.06 30.08
C VAL A 286 28.96 7.48 29.53
N PRO A 287 30.13 7.99 29.12
CA PRO A 287 30.25 9.37 28.68
C PRO A 287 29.77 9.57 27.23
N TRP A 288 29.47 8.48 26.53
CA TRP A 288 29.21 8.48 25.11
C TRP A 288 27.77 8.90 24.77
N THR A 289 27.63 9.62 23.67
CA THR A 289 26.35 9.78 22.96
C THR A 289 26.42 8.95 21.70
N SER A 290 25.48 8.05 21.51
CA SER A 290 25.43 7.18 20.33
C SER A 290 24.24 7.50 19.44
N GLY A 291 24.31 7.07 18.19
CA GLY A 291 23.18 7.13 17.28
C GLY A 291 23.37 6.20 16.09
N VAL A 292 22.30 6.04 15.33
CA VAL A 292 22.30 5.26 14.09
C VAL A 292 22.19 6.18 12.88
N VAL A 293 22.90 5.85 11.81
CA VAL A 293 22.65 6.43 10.48
C VAL A 293 21.76 5.45 9.73
N PRO A 294 20.52 5.86 9.40
CA PRO A 294 19.66 5.07 8.53
C PRO A 294 20.40 4.74 7.23
N LYS A 295 20.37 3.47 6.82
CA LYS A 295 21.04 3.00 5.58
C LYS A 295 20.52 3.75 4.33
N ARG A 296 19.36 4.40 4.42
CA ARG A 296 18.71 5.19 3.36
C ARG A 296 18.07 6.44 3.96
N PRO A 297 17.97 7.56 3.21
CA PRO A 297 17.20 8.71 3.66
C PRO A 297 15.78 8.24 3.98
N PRO A 298 15.25 8.53 5.18
CA PRO A 298 13.89 8.15 5.51
C PRO A 298 12.94 8.87 4.55
N ILE A 299 11.95 8.13 4.04
CA ILE A 299 10.79 8.75 3.41
C ILE A 299 9.86 9.19 4.54
N SER A 300 9.51 10.46 4.54
CA SER A 300 8.53 11.04 5.46
C SER A 300 7.29 11.44 4.70
N TYR A 301 6.12 11.32 5.33
CA TYR A 301 4.85 11.78 4.81
C TYR A 301 4.24 12.80 5.76
N ARG A 302 3.27 13.56 5.27
CA ARG A 302 2.50 14.49 6.11
C ARG A 302 1.73 13.71 7.17
N THR A 303 1.95 14.05 8.43
CA THR A 303 1.27 13.43 9.59
C THR A 303 0.06 14.24 10.00
N ILE A 304 -0.90 13.60 10.68
CA ILE A 304 -2.09 14.28 11.21
C ILE A 304 -1.68 15.35 12.24
N ASP A 305 -0.70 15.02 13.09
CA ASP A 305 -0.17 15.93 14.11
C ASP A 305 0.54 17.15 13.49
N SER A 306 1.30 16.97 12.40
CA SER A 306 1.94 18.08 11.67
C SER A 306 0.94 19.09 11.12
N VAL A 307 -0.28 18.65 10.78
CA VAL A 307 -1.34 19.51 10.27
C VAL A 307 -1.97 20.27 11.44
N ALA A 308 -2.26 19.59 12.55
CA ALA A 308 -2.80 20.21 13.76
C ALA A 308 -1.84 21.25 14.38
N ALA A 309 -0.52 21.00 14.33
CA ALA A 309 0.48 21.94 14.81
C ALA A 309 0.54 23.24 13.98
N ARG A 310 0.39 23.14 12.65
CA ARG A 310 0.43 24.30 11.74
C ARG A 310 -0.82 25.18 11.80
N THR A 311 -2.00 24.58 11.99
CA THR A 311 -3.25 25.34 12.17
C THR A 311 -3.30 26.11 13.50
N GLY A 312 -2.53 25.68 14.52
CA GLY A 312 -2.41 26.37 15.80
C GLY A 312 -1.69 27.73 15.77
N SER A 313 -1.07 28.12 14.65
CA SER A 313 -0.27 29.35 14.50
C SER A 313 -1.06 30.58 14.00
N GLY A 314 -2.33 30.44 13.61
CA GLY A 314 -3.10 31.58 13.11
C GLY A 314 -4.60 31.28 13.00
N ILE A 315 -5.38 31.96 13.85
CA ILE A 315 -6.86 32.02 13.91
C ILE A 315 -7.52 30.65 14.17
N ASP A 316 -8.15 30.53 15.34
CA ASP A 316 -8.89 29.39 15.91
C ASP A 316 -8.12 28.17 16.44
N LYS A 317 -7.64 28.31 17.69
CA LYS A 317 -7.04 27.26 18.54
C LYS A 317 -8.00 26.14 19.00
N ARG A 318 -9.05 25.79 18.25
CA ARG A 318 -10.05 24.79 18.70
C ARG A 318 -10.62 23.83 17.66
N ALA A 319 -10.30 23.97 16.37
CA ALA A 319 -10.78 23.00 15.39
C ALA A 319 -9.77 21.85 15.28
N ALA A 320 -10.05 20.73 15.98
CA ALA A 320 -9.49 19.45 15.59
C ALA A 320 -9.74 19.24 14.08
N PRO A 321 -8.86 18.54 13.34
CA PRO A 321 -9.13 18.22 11.95
C PRO A 321 -10.55 17.65 11.82
N PRO A 322 -11.34 18.09 10.82
CA PRO A 322 -12.69 17.56 10.66
C PRO A 322 -12.63 16.03 10.58
N PRO A 323 -13.60 15.33 11.18
CA PRO A 323 -13.62 13.88 11.12
C PRO A 323 -13.61 13.43 9.65
N PRO A 324 -12.96 12.29 9.35
CA PRO A 324 -12.88 11.79 7.99
C PRO A 324 -14.29 11.40 7.51
N PRO A 325 -14.58 11.48 6.20
CA PRO A 325 -15.90 11.13 5.68
C PRO A 325 -16.23 9.65 5.91
N THR A 326 -17.51 9.34 6.09
CA THR A 326 -17.97 7.96 6.27
C THR A 326 -17.88 7.17 4.97
N CYS A 327 -16.77 6.47 4.81
CA CYS A 327 -16.49 5.57 3.69
C CYS A 327 -15.51 4.47 4.12
N LEU A 328 -15.11 3.63 3.17
CA LEU A 328 -14.15 2.55 3.34
C LEU A 328 -12.85 2.82 2.57
N HIS A 329 -11.74 2.82 3.29
CA HIS A 329 -10.38 2.84 2.75
C HIS A 329 -9.79 1.43 2.76
N THR A 330 -9.59 0.83 1.60
CA THR A 330 -8.92 -0.46 1.47
C THR A 330 -7.41 -0.27 1.59
N VAL A 331 -6.78 -0.95 2.55
CA VAL A 331 -5.35 -0.86 2.82
C VAL A 331 -4.70 -2.22 2.67
N LEU A 332 -3.73 -2.30 1.77
CA LEU A 332 -3.07 -3.54 1.38
C LEU A 332 -1.59 -3.49 1.74
N SER A 333 -1.12 -4.36 2.64
CA SER A 333 0.32 -4.46 2.93
C SER A 333 1.07 -5.31 1.90
N SER A 334 2.24 -4.88 1.45
CA SER A 334 3.07 -5.61 0.50
C SER A 334 4.57 -5.47 0.75
N SER A 335 5.31 -6.57 0.54
CA SER A 335 6.78 -6.57 0.55
C SER A 335 7.40 -6.18 -0.81
N GLY A 336 6.56 -6.03 -1.85
CA GLY A 336 7.02 -5.68 -3.20
C GLY A 336 7.75 -6.81 -3.95
N ASN A 337 7.66 -8.06 -3.47
CA ASN A 337 8.18 -9.20 -4.19
C ASN A 337 7.30 -9.55 -5.41
N ALA A 338 7.85 -10.25 -6.40
CA ALA A 338 7.14 -10.55 -7.65
C ALA A 338 5.79 -11.26 -7.43
N TYR A 339 5.73 -12.19 -6.47
CA TYR A 339 4.50 -12.91 -6.12
C TYR A 339 3.41 -11.98 -5.58
N MET A 340 3.77 -11.10 -4.64
CA MET A 340 2.84 -10.12 -4.09
C MET A 340 2.44 -9.06 -5.13
N ASN A 341 3.33 -8.70 -6.06
CA ASN A 341 3.05 -7.66 -7.05
C ASN A 341 1.96 -8.07 -8.05
N TRP A 342 2.02 -9.29 -8.61
CA TRP A 342 0.95 -9.73 -9.53
C TRP A 342 -0.39 -9.87 -8.81
N GLN A 343 -0.37 -10.37 -7.57
CA GLN A 343 -1.55 -10.48 -6.72
C GLN A 343 -2.17 -9.10 -6.42
N THR A 344 -1.32 -8.11 -6.08
CA THR A 344 -1.74 -6.72 -5.85
C THR A 344 -2.43 -6.13 -7.09
N ARG A 345 -1.92 -6.38 -8.30
CA ARG A 345 -2.57 -5.93 -9.55
C ARG A 345 -3.97 -6.52 -9.71
N VAL A 346 -4.15 -7.82 -9.44
CA VAL A 346 -5.47 -8.48 -9.51
C VAL A 346 -6.42 -7.90 -8.46
N MET A 347 -5.96 -7.79 -7.20
CA MET A 347 -6.73 -7.20 -6.12
C MET A 347 -7.18 -5.77 -6.48
N TYR A 348 -6.25 -4.93 -6.95
CA TYR A 348 -6.53 -3.55 -7.30
C TYR A 348 -7.49 -3.41 -8.49
N ALA A 349 -7.32 -4.23 -9.54
CA ALA A 349 -8.25 -4.25 -10.66
C ALA A 349 -9.69 -4.61 -10.22
N THR A 350 -9.83 -5.58 -9.31
CA THR A 350 -11.16 -5.92 -8.77
C THR A 350 -11.70 -4.82 -7.85
N TYR A 351 -10.84 -4.18 -7.04
CA TYR A 351 -11.22 -3.02 -6.24
C TYR A 351 -11.81 -1.92 -7.12
N LEU A 352 -11.11 -1.50 -8.17
CA LEU A 352 -11.57 -0.44 -9.08
C LEU A 352 -12.96 -0.75 -9.66
N LYS A 353 -13.16 -2.00 -10.11
CA LYS A 353 -14.44 -2.46 -10.63
C LYS A 353 -15.58 -2.30 -9.63
N TYR A 354 -15.38 -2.68 -8.37
CA TYR A 354 -16.45 -2.70 -7.36
C TYR A 354 -16.58 -1.39 -6.56
N ALA A 355 -15.53 -0.56 -6.53
CA ALA A 355 -15.58 0.80 -6.03
C ALA A 355 -16.37 1.74 -6.96
N ALA A 356 -16.33 1.49 -8.28
CA ALA A 356 -17.12 2.21 -9.27
C ALA A 356 -18.62 1.83 -9.27
N ALA A 357 -19.04 0.83 -8.49
CA ALA A 357 -20.44 0.43 -8.42
C ALA A 357 -21.30 1.55 -7.76
N PRO A 358 -22.53 1.80 -8.24
CA PRO A 358 -23.46 2.74 -7.61
C PRO A 358 -23.65 2.42 -6.12
N GLY A 359 -23.59 3.45 -5.27
CA GLY A 359 -23.73 3.30 -3.83
C GLY A 359 -22.54 2.60 -3.14
N SER A 360 -21.43 2.34 -3.83
CA SER A 360 -20.25 1.75 -3.20
C SER A 360 -19.67 2.68 -2.14
N VAL A 361 -19.39 2.11 -0.96
CA VAL A 361 -18.70 2.78 0.14
C VAL A 361 -17.18 2.79 -0.03
N MET A 362 -16.64 2.07 -1.01
CA MET A 362 -15.20 1.94 -1.26
C MET A 362 -14.71 3.21 -1.96
N LYS A 363 -13.99 4.08 -1.24
CA LYS A 363 -13.61 5.43 -1.74
C LYS A 363 -12.12 5.75 -1.62
N ALA A 364 -11.33 4.88 -1.00
CA ALA A 364 -9.89 5.02 -0.97
C ALA A 364 -9.19 3.65 -1.04
N PHE A 365 -8.01 3.64 -1.65
CA PHE A 365 -7.13 2.48 -1.73
C PHE A 365 -5.70 2.93 -1.48
N THR A 366 -4.97 2.20 -0.63
CA THR A 366 -3.53 2.42 -0.44
C THR A 366 -2.82 1.08 -0.28
N ARG A 367 -1.80 0.86 -1.10
CA ARG A 367 -0.80 -0.17 -0.91
C ARG A 367 0.28 0.36 0.03
N VAL A 368 0.45 -0.28 1.17
CA VAL A 368 1.52 0.01 2.13
C VAL A 368 2.70 -0.91 1.81
N LEU A 369 3.71 -0.34 1.12
CA LEU A 369 4.92 -1.04 0.71
C LEU A 369 5.94 -1.00 1.86
N HIS A 370 6.18 -2.13 2.52
CA HIS A 370 7.15 -2.24 3.62
C HIS A 370 8.52 -2.69 3.08
N ARG A 371 9.12 -1.83 2.25
CA ARG A 371 10.37 -2.09 1.54
C ARG A 371 11.20 -0.83 1.49
N GLY A 372 12.52 -0.96 1.58
CA GLY A 372 13.37 0.22 1.56
C GLY A 372 13.60 0.78 0.14
N LYS A 373 13.08 0.13 -0.90
CA LYS A 373 13.17 0.60 -2.29
C LYS A 373 11.80 0.58 -2.93
N ASP A 374 11.59 1.58 -3.77
CA ASP A 374 10.47 1.62 -4.71
C ASP A 374 10.49 0.38 -5.61
N ASP A 375 9.30 -0.07 -6.00
CA ASP A 375 9.11 -1.12 -6.99
C ASP A 375 8.32 -0.61 -8.20
N GLU A 376 8.08 -1.50 -9.16
CA GLU A 376 7.36 -1.19 -10.40
C GLU A 376 5.92 -0.67 -10.20
N LEU A 377 5.28 -1.01 -9.09
CA LEU A 377 3.88 -0.69 -8.85
C LEU A 377 3.67 0.70 -8.24
N MET A 378 4.75 1.42 -7.88
CA MET A 378 4.65 2.78 -7.31
C MET A 378 3.87 3.74 -8.21
N MET A 379 3.93 3.53 -9.53
CA MET A 379 3.23 4.36 -10.53
C MET A 379 1.91 3.76 -11.02
N GLU A 380 1.63 2.50 -10.68
CA GLU A 380 0.44 1.77 -11.14
C GLU A 380 -0.64 1.68 -10.08
N ILE A 381 -0.24 1.62 -8.80
CA ILE A 381 -1.15 1.39 -7.67
C ILE A 381 -0.86 2.45 -6.62
N PRO A 382 -1.89 3.12 -6.07
CA PRO A 382 -1.74 4.09 -4.98
C PRO A 382 -0.89 3.52 -3.85
N THR A 383 0.35 3.98 -3.68
CA THR A 383 1.32 3.36 -2.78
C THR A 383 1.94 4.37 -1.82
N MET A 384 2.03 3.99 -0.54
CA MET A 384 2.94 4.61 0.43
C MET A 384 4.00 3.61 0.84
N ARG A 385 5.26 4.00 0.68
CA ARG A 385 6.42 3.19 1.05
C ARG A 385 6.95 3.58 2.43
N PHE A 386 7.21 2.57 3.25
CA PHE A 386 7.81 2.69 4.57
C PHE A 386 9.07 1.83 4.64
N GLU A 387 10.09 2.31 5.34
CA GLU A 387 11.31 1.54 5.55
C GLU A 387 11.01 0.31 6.43
N PRO A 388 11.48 -0.89 6.06
CA PRO A 388 11.26 -2.10 6.84
C PRO A 388 12.04 -2.00 8.15
N ASN A 389 11.48 -2.55 9.23
CA ASN A 389 12.20 -2.69 10.50
C ASN A 389 13.44 -3.56 10.29
N GLN A 390 13.34 -4.60 9.45
CA GLN A 390 14.45 -5.48 9.12
C GLN A 390 14.97 -5.18 7.71
N GLY A 391 15.95 -4.27 7.58
CA GLY A 391 16.52 -3.90 6.27
C GLY A 391 17.02 -5.06 5.38
N LYS A 392 17.36 -6.23 5.97
CA LYS A 392 17.71 -7.45 5.23
C LYS A 392 16.54 -8.07 4.45
N CYS A 393 15.30 -7.85 4.91
CA CYS A 393 14.08 -8.37 4.30
C CYS A 393 13.79 -7.79 2.91
N ASP A 394 14.49 -6.72 2.48
CA ASP A 394 14.48 -6.24 1.09
C ASP A 394 14.92 -7.30 0.08
N THR A 395 15.75 -8.24 0.52
CA THR A 395 16.26 -9.36 -0.28
C THR A 395 15.70 -10.68 0.24
N TRP A 396 15.98 -11.00 1.51
CA TRP A 396 15.50 -12.21 2.15
C TRP A 396 15.64 -12.14 3.67
N CYS A 397 14.66 -12.68 4.39
CA CYS A 397 14.72 -12.92 5.82
C CYS A 397 13.73 -14.02 6.21
N ASP A 398 13.89 -14.60 7.39
CA ASP A 398 13.03 -15.70 7.86
C ASP A 398 11.57 -15.30 8.07
N TYR A 399 11.33 -14.03 8.44
CA TYR A 399 10.00 -13.56 8.81
C TYR A 399 9.72 -12.12 8.32
N PRO A 400 9.54 -11.93 6.99
CA PRO A 400 9.29 -10.61 6.40
C PRO A 400 7.93 -10.02 6.79
N VAL A 401 7.03 -10.86 7.33
CA VAL A 401 5.69 -10.47 7.79
C VAL A 401 5.76 -9.54 9.01
N ALA A 402 6.83 -9.61 9.82
CA ALA A 402 6.99 -8.74 10.98
C ALA A 402 7.09 -7.25 10.64
N ASP A 403 7.53 -6.88 9.43
CA ASP A 403 7.64 -5.47 9.03
C ASP A 403 6.27 -4.83 8.72
N ARG A 404 5.22 -5.65 8.51
CA ARG A 404 3.88 -5.18 8.13
C ARG A 404 3.23 -4.32 9.22
N SER A 405 3.30 -4.76 10.48
CA SER A 405 2.63 -4.08 11.60
C SER A 405 3.19 -2.67 11.81
N LEU A 406 4.51 -2.53 11.76
CA LEU A 406 5.17 -1.22 11.86
C LEU A 406 4.75 -0.30 10.70
N ALA A 407 4.76 -0.81 9.46
CA ALA A 407 4.39 -0.01 8.31
C ALA A 407 2.92 0.46 8.37
N ILE A 408 2.00 -0.39 8.84
CA ILE A 408 0.59 -0.02 9.05
C ILE A 408 0.45 1.01 10.20
N ALA A 409 1.18 0.83 11.30
CA ALA A 409 1.18 1.77 12.42
C ALA A 409 1.78 3.15 12.04
N GLN A 410 2.73 3.17 11.11
CA GLN A 410 3.26 4.42 10.56
C GLN A 410 2.26 5.05 9.59
N TRP A 411 1.67 4.25 8.69
CA TRP A 411 0.63 4.70 7.76
C TRP A 411 -0.57 5.31 8.48
N SER A 412 -1.03 4.71 9.60
CA SER A 412 -2.20 5.19 10.34
C SER A 412 -2.04 6.62 10.88
N LYS A 413 -0.79 7.07 11.09
CA LYS A 413 -0.45 8.43 11.55
C LYS A 413 -0.41 9.47 10.42
N THR A 414 -0.42 9.04 9.16
CA THR A 414 -0.33 9.93 8.00
C THR A 414 -1.68 10.56 7.66
N THR A 415 -1.68 11.65 6.90
CA THR A 415 -2.92 12.25 6.40
C THR A 415 -3.69 11.34 5.43
N ASP A 416 -3.04 10.32 4.85
CA ASP A 416 -3.70 9.36 3.95
C ASP A 416 -4.72 8.49 4.70
N SER A 417 -4.48 8.17 5.97
CA SER A 417 -5.43 7.39 6.78
C SER A 417 -6.75 8.12 7.02
N MET A 418 -6.75 9.45 6.92
CA MET A 418 -7.93 10.30 7.12
C MET A 418 -8.81 10.43 5.87
N ARG A 419 -8.56 9.65 4.81
CA ARG A 419 -9.41 9.65 3.60
C ARG A 419 -10.79 9.07 3.82
N CYS A 420 -10.93 8.13 4.76
CA CYS A 420 -12.20 7.55 5.17
C CYS A 420 -12.19 7.24 6.68
N SER A 421 -13.36 7.25 7.31
CA SER A 421 -13.50 6.89 8.72
C SER A 421 -13.27 5.41 9.03
N HIS A 422 -13.39 4.52 8.02
CA HIS A 422 -13.17 3.09 8.19
C HIS A 422 -12.05 2.59 7.29
N VAL A 423 -11.26 1.67 7.82
CA VAL A 423 -10.15 1.02 7.13
C VAL A 423 -10.47 -0.47 6.99
N MET A 424 -10.41 -0.98 5.75
CA MET A 424 -10.40 -2.41 5.47
C MET A 424 -8.97 -2.85 5.20
N MET A 425 -8.34 -3.51 6.16
CA MET A 425 -7.03 -4.12 5.96
C MET A 425 -7.18 -5.43 5.18
N VAL A 426 -6.40 -5.61 4.11
CA VAL A 426 -6.46 -6.77 3.21
C VAL A 426 -5.07 -7.35 2.93
N GLU A 427 -5.01 -8.60 2.47
CA GLU A 427 -3.79 -9.23 1.94
C GLU A 427 -3.81 -9.25 0.41
N THR A 428 -2.64 -9.49 -0.20
CA THR A 428 -2.46 -9.38 -1.66
C THR A 428 -3.24 -10.45 -2.40
N ASP A 429 -3.43 -11.61 -1.79
CA ASP A 429 -4.12 -12.77 -2.33
C ASP A 429 -5.66 -12.69 -2.26
N TYR A 430 -6.22 -11.56 -1.81
CA TYR A 430 -7.67 -11.32 -1.84
C TYR A 430 -8.14 -10.70 -3.15
N ILE A 431 -9.43 -10.84 -3.42
CA ILE A 431 -10.12 -10.20 -4.53
C ILE A 431 -11.47 -9.66 -4.06
N TYR A 432 -11.89 -8.53 -4.61
CA TYR A 432 -13.29 -8.10 -4.50
C TYR A 432 -14.13 -8.82 -5.55
N ILE A 433 -15.28 -9.34 -5.14
CA ILE A 433 -16.29 -9.94 -6.04
C ILE A 433 -17.61 -9.16 -6.05
N LYS A 434 -17.73 -8.18 -5.15
CA LYS A 434 -18.84 -7.23 -5.00
C LYS A 434 -18.39 -6.03 -4.18
N THR A 435 -19.16 -4.94 -4.22
CA THR A 435 -18.95 -3.81 -3.30
C THR A 435 -19.12 -4.25 -1.85
N ALA A 436 -18.36 -3.65 -0.94
CA ALA A 436 -18.57 -3.84 0.49
C ALA A 436 -19.96 -3.32 0.90
N PRO A 437 -20.71 -4.04 1.74
CA PRO A 437 -21.98 -3.57 2.26
C PRO A 437 -21.77 -2.48 3.32
N LEU A 438 -22.74 -1.57 3.47
CA LEU A 438 -22.74 -0.54 4.52
C LEU A 438 -22.57 -1.11 5.94
N SER A 439 -23.06 -2.33 6.18
CA SER A 439 -22.97 -3.01 7.48
C SER A 439 -21.54 -3.31 7.95
N VAL A 440 -20.54 -3.14 7.09
CA VAL A 440 -19.12 -3.28 7.48
C VAL A 440 -18.58 -2.02 8.17
N LEU A 441 -19.29 -0.88 8.06
CA LEU A 441 -18.91 0.40 8.65
C LEU A 441 -19.44 0.50 10.09
N LEU A 442 -18.81 -0.25 11.00
CA LEU A 442 -19.23 -0.31 12.40
C LEU A 442 -18.83 0.95 13.19
N PRO A 443 -19.61 1.33 14.24
CA PRO A 443 -19.24 2.44 15.12
C PRO A 443 -17.87 2.25 15.79
N PRO A 444 -17.22 3.35 16.24
CA PRO A 444 -15.98 3.27 17.02
C PRO A 444 -16.07 2.30 18.20
N GLY A 445 -14.98 1.60 18.49
CA GLY A 445 -14.91 0.53 19.48
C GLY A 445 -15.42 -0.84 19.00
N GLN A 446 -15.83 -0.96 17.73
CA GLN A 446 -16.23 -2.22 17.11
C GLN A 446 -15.43 -2.49 15.84
N ALA A 447 -15.16 -3.77 15.59
CA ALA A 447 -14.44 -4.23 14.41
C ALA A 447 -15.07 -5.51 13.85
N VAL A 448 -14.94 -5.69 12.54
CA VAL A 448 -15.21 -6.95 11.85
C VAL A 448 -13.88 -7.59 11.49
N GLY A 449 -13.70 -8.86 11.80
CA GLY A 449 -12.53 -9.64 11.39
C GLY A 449 -12.94 -11.00 10.88
N PHE A 450 -12.20 -11.52 9.90
CA PHE A 450 -12.38 -12.90 9.47
C PHE A 450 -11.83 -13.86 10.52
N LYS A 451 -12.53 -14.98 10.73
CA LYS A 451 -12.11 -16.04 11.64
C LYS A 451 -11.12 -16.98 10.96
N TYR A 452 -9.90 -17.02 11.48
CA TYR A 452 -8.87 -17.98 11.11
C TYR A 452 -8.83 -19.12 12.12
N GLY A 453 -9.57 -20.19 11.87
CA GLY A 453 -9.66 -21.34 12.79
C GLY A 453 -8.33 -22.03 13.09
N TYR A 454 -7.30 -21.85 12.25
CA TYR A 454 -5.95 -22.39 12.47
C TYR A 454 -5.09 -21.55 13.42
N ILE A 455 -5.47 -20.29 13.71
CA ILE A 455 -4.76 -19.45 14.68
C ILE A 455 -5.18 -19.93 16.07
N SER A 456 -4.22 -20.39 16.85
CA SER A 456 -4.43 -20.84 18.22
C SER A 456 -3.71 -19.88 19.18
N PRO A 457 -4.38 -18.80 19.62
CA PRO A 457 -3.78 -17.84 20.55
C PRO A 457 -3.58 -18.43 21.96
N TYR A 458 -3.98 -19.69 22.15
CA TYR A 458 -3.94 -20.45 23.39
C TYR A 458 -2.72 -21.37 23.49
N GLU A 459 -1.89 -21.43 22.44
CA GLU A 459 -0.65 -22.18 22.47
C GLU A 459 0.27 -21.68 23.59
N SER A 460 0.98 -22.63 24.21
CA SER A 460 1.79 -22.37 25.41
C SER A 460 2.90 -21.35 25.18
N ASN A 461 3.45 -21.30 23.97
CA ASN A 461 4.44 -20.32 23.54
C ASN A 461 3.87 -18.89 23.39
N MET A 462 2.60 -18.76 22.98
CA MET A 462 1.93 -17.47 22.82
C MET A 462 1.45 -16.90 24.15
N LYS A 463 1.09 -17.78 25.08
CA LYS A 463 0.63 -17.40 26.41
C LYS A 463 1.60 -16.45 27.14
N GLY A 464 2.89 -16.80 27.19
CA GLY A 464 3.89 -15.97 27.88
C GLY A 464 4.09 -14.60 27.22
N VAL A 465 4.04 -14.54 25.88
CA VAL A 465 4.13 -13.28 25.13
C VAL A 465 2.94 -12.37 25.47
N LEU A 466 1.73 -12.93 25.49
CA LEU A 466 0.52 -12.17 25.79
C LEU A 466 0.48 -11.68 27.24
N GLU A 467 0.94 -12.49 28.20
CA GLU A 467 1.06 -12.09 29.59
C GLU A 467 2.04 -10.93 29.77
N SER A 468 3.19 -10.96 29.10
CA SER A 468 4.15 -9.84 29.09
C SER A 468 3.52 -8.57 28.51
N TYR A 469 2.84 -8.69 27.36
CA TYR A 469 2.18 -7.56 26.73
C TYR A 469 1.16 -6.88 27.66
N TYR A 470 0.31 -7.65 28.34
CA TYR A 470 -0.65 -7.10 29.29
C TYR A 470 -0.04 -6.56 30.58
N ALA A 471 1.15 -7.02 30.96
CA ALA A 471 1.88 -6.44 32.08
C ALA A 471 2.43 -5.06 31.72
N ASP A 472 2.93 -4.91 30.50
CA ASP A 472 3.46 -3.65 29.97
C ASP A 472 2.35 -2.65 29.60
N ASN A 473 1.13 -3.14 29.35
CA ASN A 473 -0.02 -2.34 28.92
C ASN A 473 -1.23 -2.56 29.86
N PRO A 474 -1.18 -2.06 31.11
CA PRO A 474 -2.20 -2.33 32.12
C PRO A 474 -3.59 -1.74 31.77
N ASP A 475 -3.62 -0.73 30.91
CA ASP A 475 -4.85 -0.05 30.49
C ASP A 475 -5.64 -0.82 29.41
N VAL A 476 -5.04 -1.86 28.81
CA VAL A 476 -5.72 -2.69 27.81
C VAL A 476 -6.68 -3.65 28.51
N GLU A 477 -7.96 -3.56 28.14
CA GLU A 477 -8.99 -4.45 28.67
C GLU A 477 -8.66 -5.92 28.32
N LYS A 478 -8.61 -6.76 29.36
CA LYS A 478 -8.36 -8.19 29.18
C LYS A 478 -9.68 -8.88 28.82
N PRO A 479 -9.70 -9.76 27.81
CA PRO A 479 -10.90 -10.50 27.49
C PRO A 479 -11.36 -11.33 28.70
N PRO A 480 -12.69 -11.49 28.89
CA PRO A 480 -13.23 -12.22 30.04
C PRO A 480 -12.86 -13.71 29.96
N GLY A 481 -11.90 -14.10 30.81
CA GLY A 481 -11.42 -15.47 30.96
C GLY A 481 -9.95 -15.64 30.54
N PRO A 482 -9.28 -16.70 31.02
CA PRO A 482 -7.89 -16.96 30.66
C PRO A 482 -7.83 -17.27 29.17
N PHE A 483 -7.28 -16.34 28.40
CA PHE A 483 -7.05 -16.45 26.97
C PHE A 483 -8.34 -16.70 26.18
N LYS A 484 -9.02 -15.62 25.78
CA LYS A 484 -10.04 -15.64 24.72
C LYS A 484 -9.78 -14.55 23.70
N LEU A 485 -8.56 -14.48 23.17
CA LEU A 485 -8.32 -13.68 21.98
C LEU A 485 -9.16 -14.28 20.83
N PRO A 486 -9.97 -13.48 20.12
CA PRO A 486 -10.64 -13.95 18.92
C PRO A 486 -9.62 -14.60 17.98
N GLN A 487 -9.99 -15.73 17.37
CA GLN A 487 -9.18 -16.38 16.33
C GLN A 487 -9.27 -15.57 15.03
N THR A 488 -8.85 -14.32 15.08
CA THR A 488 -8.89 -13.38 13.96
C THR A 488 -7.47 -13.03 13.55
N GLY A 489 -7.30 -12.70 12.28
CA GLY A 489 -6.06 -12.22 11.73
C GLY A 489 -6.09 -10.70 11.59
N ASN A 490 -4.96 -10.13 11.17
CA ASN A 490 -4.86 -8.71 10.83
C ASN A 490 -5.65 -8.33 9.57
N ALA A 491 -5.97 -9.29 8.70
CA ALA A 491 -6.72 -9.08 7.47
C ALA A 491 -7.50 -10.37 7.13
N PRO A 492 -8.65 -10.32 6.40
CA PRO A 492 -9.39 -9.09 6.17
C PRO A 492 -10.05 -8.64 7.48
N SER A 493 -9.85 -7.37 7.82
CA SER A 493 -10.43 -6.75 9.02
C SER A 493 -10.87 -5.32 8.72
N CYS A 494 -11.98 -4.90 9.31
CA CYS A 494 -12.56 -3.59 9.15
C CYS A 494 -12.80 -2.95 10.52
N LEU A 495 -12.34 -1.72 10.69
CA LEU A 495 -12.46 -0.95 11.94
C LEU A 495 -12.42 0.54 11.65
N ASN A 496 -12.78 1.35 12.65
CA ASN A 496 -12.62 2.79 12.55
C ASN A 496 -11.14 3.17 12.55
N VAL A 497 -10.75 4.17 11.75
CA VAL A 497 -9.36 4.67 11.71
C VAL A 497 -8.91 5.27 13.04
N GLY A 498 -9.85 5.76 13.86
CA GLY A 498 -9.59 6.18 15.22
C GLY A 498 -9.15 5.03 16.12
N ASP A 499 -9.74 3.85 15.99
CA ASP A 499 -9.42 2.66 16.80
C ASP A 499 -8.14 1.95 16.34
N LEU A 500 -7.75 2.13 15.06
CA LEU A 500 -6.51 1.60 14.50
C LEU A 500 -5.26 2.37 14.98
N ARG A 501 -5.45 3.63 15.39
CA ARG A 501 -4.37 4.51 15.90
C ARG A 501 -4.23 4.35 17.39
#